data_AF-A0A0F9FMJ6-F1
#
_entry.id   AF-A0A0F9FMJ6-F1
#
_cell.length_a   1.000
_cell.length_b   1.000
_cell.length_c   1.000
_cell.angle_alpha   90.00
_cell.angle_beta   90.00
_cell.angle_gamma   90.00
#
_symmetry.space_group_name_H-M   'P 1'
#
loop_
_entity.id
_entity.type
_entity.pdbx_description
1 polymer ?
#
loop_
_entity_poly.entity_id
_entity_poly.type
_entity_poly.pdbx_seq_one_letter_code
_entity_poly.pdbx_strand_id
1 'polypeptide(L)'
;MNRPVGYLQKRPDGLDGERGLYYDYVLASNGLFIEAEGKLIAARVPVAACEVRGLAPLEPRFVLRYGRIPQRFFDLALSAFLVDTSKERYVAVTWQDGYHLYVPEQETEAAKVEYQMGDSIVLDLHSHGKMEAWFSTKDNEDETGMKLYGVVGKLDGTPVVQLR
;
A
#
# COMPACT_ATOMS: atom_id res chain seq x y z
N MET A 1 16.47 -16.56 -18.40
CA MET A 1 15.07 -16.07 -18.34
C MET A 1 14.91 -15.35 -17.01
N ASN A 2 14.50 -14.09 -17.00
CA ASN A 2 14.13 -13.44 -15.74
C ASN A 2 12.82 -14.06 -15.24
N ARG A 3 12.80 -14.51 -13.98
CA ARG A 3 11.60 -15.02 -13.33
C ARG A 3 10.93 -13.87 -12.57
N PRO A 4 9.74 -13.42 -12.98
CA PRO A 4 9.06 -12.31 -12.29
C PRO A 4 8.67 -12.67 -10.85
N VAL A 5 8.37 -13.95 -10.59
CA VAL A 5 7.87 -14.46 -9.31
C VAL A 5 8.75 -15.60 -8.82
N GLY A 6 9.09 -15.58 -7.52
CA GLY A 6 9.80 -16.64 -6.84
C GLY A 6 8.86 -17.53 -6.03
N TYR A 7 9.30 -18.76 -5.78
CA TYR A 7 8.57 -19.73 -4.97
C TYR A 7 9.54 -20.34 -3.96
N LEU A 8 9.30 -20.04 -2.70
CA LEU A 8 10.18 -20.36 -1.58
C LEU A 8 9.45 -21.21 -0.54
N GLN A 9 10.23 -21.96 0.22
CA GLN A 9 9.77 -22.68 1.41
C GLN A 9 10.49 -22.13 2.64
N LYS A 10 9.74 -21.87 3.70
CA LYS A 10 10.31 -21.51 4.99
C LYS A 10 10.69 -22.79 5.75
N ARG A 11 11.98 -23.12 5.74
CA ARG A 11 12.56 -24.20 6.54
C ARG A 11 13.11 -23.67 7.88
N PRO A 12 13.40 -24.57 8.84
CA PRO A 12 14.00 -24.18 10.12
C PRO A 12 15.33 -23.42 9.98
N ASP A 13 16.14 -23.78 8.98
CA ASP A 13 17.45 -23.19 8.68
C ASP A 13 17.38 -21.90 7.84
N GLY A 14 16.28 -21.66 7.13
CA GLY A 14 16.18 -20.48 6.28
C GLY A 14 15.03 -20.49 5.28
N LEU A 15 15.11 -19.60 4.29
CA LEU A 15 14.28 -19.66 3.10
C LEU A 15 15.01 -20.48 2.04
N ASP A 16 14.31 -21.44 1.46
CA ASP A 16 14.82 -22.35 0.43
C ASP A 16 14.06 -22.14 -0.89
N GLY A 17 14.78 -22.07 -2.02
CA GLY A 17 14.24 -21.82 -3.35
C GLY A 17 14.87 -20.61 -4.07
N GLU A 18 14.37 -20.31 -5.26
CA GLU A 18 14.85 -19.19 -6.09
C GLU A 18 13.93 -17.98 -5.97
N ARG A 19 14.54 -16.81 -5.71
CA ARG A 19 13.87 -15.51 -5.63
C ARG A 19 13.37 -15.05 -6.99
N GLY A 20 12.20 -14.41 -7.00
CA GLY A 20 11.66 -13.68 -8.13
C GLY A 20 12.23 -12.27 -8.25
N LEU A 21 11.97 -11.63 -9.40
CA LEU A 21 12.35 -10.25 -9.63
C LEU A 21 11.44 -9.24 -8.92
N TYR A 22 10.14 -9.54 -8.80
CA TYR A 22 9.15 -8.62 -8.25
C TYR A 22 8.69 -9.01 -6.84
N TYR A 23 8.36 -10.28 -6.64
CA TYR A 23 7.91 -10.80 -5.35
C TYR A 23 8.09 -12.33 -5.28
N ASP A 24 7.94 -12.87 -4.08
CA ASP A 24 8.04 -14.28 -3.77
C ASP A 24 6.77 -14.78 -3.09
N TYR A 25 6.29 -15.95 -3.51
CA TYR A 25 5.40 -16.76 -2.69
C TYR A 25 6.25 -17.59 -1.72
N VAL A 26 5.93 -17.52 -0.43
CA VAL A 26 6.63 -18.28 0.61
C VAL A 26 5.65 -19.22 1.30
N LEU A 27 5.84 -20.52 1.12
CA LEU A 27 5.09 -21.53 1.86
C LEU A 27 5.78 -21.76 3.21
N ALA A 28 5.03 -21.62 4.30
CA ALA A 28 5.46 -21.81 5.67
C ALA A 28 4.57 -22.81 6.41
N SER A 29 4.93 -23.19 7.62
CA SER A 29 4.13 -24.16 8.39
C SER A 29 2.74 -23.64 8.75
N ASN A 30 2.57 -22.33 8.78
CA ASN A 30 1.35 -21.62 9.17
C ASN A 30 0.62 -20.97 7.98
N GLY A 31 1.06 -21.18 6.74
CA GLY A 31 0.34 -20.69 5.57
C GLY A 31 1.20 -20.33 4.37
N LEU A 32 0.55 -19.75 3.38
CA LEU A 32 1.16 -19.12 2.22
C LEU A 32 1.25 -17.60 2.45
N PHE A 33 2.42 -17.05 2.16
CA PHE A 33 2.70 -15.63 2.22
C PHE A 33 3.13 -15.10 0.85
N ILE A 34 2.90 -13.81 0.60
CA ILE A 34 3.62 -13.04 -0.42
C ILE A 34 4.65 -12.18 0.30
N GLU A 35 5.89 -12.19 -0.17
CA GLU A 35 6.98 -11.32 0.27
C GLU A 35 7.47 -10.48 -0.91
N ALA A 36 7.59 -9.18 -0.71
CA ALA A 36 8.15 -8.25 -1.70
C ALA A 36 9.08 -7.25 -1.00
N GLU A 37 10.14 -6.85 -1.70
CA GLU A 37 11.17 -5.94 -1.21
C GLU A 37 11.36 -4.80 -2.25
N GLY A 38 11.06 -3.57 -1.85
CA GLY A 38 11.15 -2.38 -2.70
C GLY A 38 12.10 -1.34 -2.11
N LYS A 39 12.32 -0.24 -2.84
CA LYS A 39 13.21 0.85 -2.39
C LYS A 39 12.67 1.62 -1.19
N LEU A 40 11.35 1.71 -1.07
CA LEU A 40 10.66 2.54 -0.07
C LEU A 40 10.05 1.71 1.06
N ILE A 41 9.47 0.58 0.70
CA ILE A 41 8.80 -0.33 1.63
C ILE A 41 9.24 -1.78 1.41
N ALA A 42 9.01 -2.61 2.42
CA ALA A 42 9.11 -4.06 2.35
C ALA A 42 7.91 -4.67 3.05
N ALA A 43 7.31 -5.69 2.46
CA ALA A 43 6.11 -6.29 3.01
C ALA A 43 6.15 -7.82 2.88
N ARG A 44 5.61 -8.48 3.90
CA ARG A 44 5.27 -9.89 3.90
C ARG A 44 3.87 -10.05 4.47
N VAL A 45 2.96 -10.50 3.64
CA VAL A 45 1.53 -10.55 3.94
C VAL A 45 1.04 -12.00 3.84
N PRO A 46 0.27 -12.50 4.82
CA PRO A 46 -0.37 -13.81 4.70
C PRO A 46 -1.45 -13.77 3.62
N VAL A 47 -1.44 -14.75 2.73
CA VAL A 47 -2.43 -14.88 1.64
C VAL A 47 -3.44 -15.98 1.94
N ALA A 48 -2.98 -17.08 2.54
CA ALA A 48 -3.84 -18.17 2.96
C ALA A 48 -3.27 -18.84 4.21
N ALA A 49 -4.10 -19.02 5.23
CA ALA A 49 -3.74 -19.81 6.40
C ALA A 49 -3.88 -21.30 6.08
N CYS A 50 -2.85 -22.09 6.36
CA CYS A 50 -2.91 -23.55 6.31
C CYS A 50 -1.82 -24.17 7.17
N GLU A 51 -2.03 -25.40 7.63
CA GLU A 51 -1.01 -26.15 8.35
C GLU A 51 -0.19 -27.01 7.39
N VAL A 52 1.12 -26.77 7.34
CA VAL A 52 2.05 -27.53 6.50
C VAL A 52 3.11 -28.19 7.37
N ARG A 53 3.12 -29.52 7.41
CA ARG A 53 4.08 -30.29 8.21
C ARG A 53 5.50 -30.18 7.66
N GLY A 54 6.49 -30.08 8.55
CA GLY A 54 7.90 -30.11 8.20
C GLY A 54 8.52 -28.76 7.79
N LEU A 55 7.72 -27.69 7.75
CA LEU A 55 8.20 -26.32 7.55
C LEU A 55 8.28 -25.56 8.88
N ALA A 56 8.89 -24.38 8.86
CA ALA A 56 8.89 -23.45 9.99
C ALA A 56 7.83 -22.35 9.78
N PRO A 57 7.31 -21.73 10.86
CA PRO A 57 6.34 -20.66 10.75
C PRO A 57 6.99 -19.39 10.22
N LEU A 58 6.14 -18.51 9.70
CA LEU A 58 6.55 -17.22 9.18
C LEU A 58 5.62 -16.14 9.72
N GLU A 59 6.22 -15.05 10.21
CA GLU A 59 5.47 -13.90 10.73
C GLU A 59 5.23 -12.89 9.61
N PRO A 60 4.05 -12.24 9.56
CA PRO A 60 3.83 -11.04 8.75
C PRO A 60 4.87 -9.96 9.07
N ARG A 61 5.21 -9.16 8.06
CA ARG A 61 6.21 -8.09 8.21
C ARG A 61 5.81 -6.91 7.36
N PHE A 62 5.96 -5.71 7.91
CA PHE A 62 5.85 -4.48 7.14
C PHE A 62 6.94 -3.51 7.60
N VAL A 63 7.67 -2.93 6.65
CA VAL A 63 8.78 -2.01 6.93
C VAL A 63 8.67 -0.81 6.02
N LEU A 64 8.62 0.37 6.63
CA LEU A 64 8.94 1.63 5.98
C LEU A 64 10.45 1.85 6.10
N ARG A 65 11.18 1.86 4.99
CA ARG A 65 12.66 1.83 5.00
C ARG A 65 13.29 3.11 5.56
N TYR A 66 12.53 4.21 5.59
CA TYR A 66 13.00 5.52 6.02
C TYR A 66 12.30 6.03 7.28
N GLY A 67 11.79 5.11 8.11
CA GLY A 67 11.10 5.43 9.35
C GLY A 67 9.59 5.56 9.18
N ARG A 68 8.89 5.99 10.23
CA ARG A 68 7.43 6.17 10.17
C ARG A 68 7.10 7.46 9.43
N ILE A 69 6.05 7.43 8.61
CA ILE A 69 5.47 8.66 8.03
C ILE A 69 4.95 9.53 9.19
N PRO A 70 5.42 10.78 9.34
CA PRO A 70 4.93 11.67 10.38
C PRO A 70 3.43 11.98 10.23
N GLN A 71 2.69 11.98 11.35
CA GLN A 71 1.24 12.23 11.40
C GLN A 71 0.81 13.51 10.64
N ARG A 72 1.62 14.56 10.69
CA ARG A 72 1.36 15.84 10.00
C ARG A 72 1.06 15.67 8.50
N PHE A 73 1.59 14.65 7.83
CA PHE A 73 1.29 14.43 6.41
C PHE A 73 -0.15 13.95 6.19
N PHE A 74 -0.66 13.13 7.10
CA PHE A 74 -2.07 12.76 7.09
C PHE A 74 -2.94 13.99 7.41
N ASP A 75 -2.56 14.81 8.40
CA ASP A 75 -3.33 16.01 8.76
C ASP A 75 -3.38 17.03 7.60
N LEU A 76 -2.28 17.17 6.85
CA LEU A 76 -2.21 18.01 5.65
C LEU A 76 -3.05 17.42 4.50
N ALA A 77 -3.00 16.11 4.27
CA ALA A 77 -3.82 15.45 3.26
C ALA A 77 -5.31 15.63 3.58
N LEU A 78 -5.71 15.41 4.84
CA LEU A 78 -7.08 15.64 5.30
C LEU A 78 -7.50 17.09 5.10
N SER A 79 -6.63 18.05 5.44
CA SER A 79 -6.90 19.47 5.19
C SER A 79 -7.13 19.77 3.71
N ALA A 80 -6.37 19.14 2.81
CA ALA A 80 -6.54 19.29 1.36
C ALA A 80 -7.86 18.69 0.85
N PHE A 81 -8.32 17.59 1.45
CA PHE A 81 -9.60 16.95 1.14
C PHE A 81 -10.80 17.77 1.64
N LEU A 82 -10.65 18.47 2.76
CA LEU A 82 -11.72 19.30 3.34
C LEU A 82 -11.94 20.64 2.62
N VAL A 83 -11.05 21.03 1.70
CA VAL A 83 -11.21 22.26 0.89
C VAL A 83 -12.48 22.22 0.04
N ASP A 84 -12.77 21.06 -0.57
CA ASP A 84 -13.98 20.83 -1.35
C ASP A 84 -14.39 19.36 -1.22
N THR A 85 -15.31 19.10 -0.30
CA THR A 85 -15.79 17.74 -0.01
C THR A 85 -16.76 17.21 -1.09
N SER A 86 -17.11 18.01 -2.09
CA SER A 86 -17.97 17.59 -3.20
C SER A 86 -17.19 16.90 -4.32
N LYS A 87 -15.85 16.96 -4.27
CA LYS A 87 -14.96 16.39 -5.26
C LYS A 87 -14.01 15.39 -4.63
N GLU A 88 -13.76 14.33 -5.38
CA GLU A 88 -12.67 13.41 -5.13
C GLU A 88 -11.34 14.12 -5.34
N ARG A 89 -10.38 13.85 -4.48
CA ARG A 89 -9.06 14.48 -4.56
C ARG A 89 -7.99 13.48 -4.18
N TYR A 90 -6.89 13.55 -4.90
CA TYR A 90 -5.72 12.73 -4.68
C TYR A 90 -4.58 13.53 -4.06
N VAL A 91 -3.90 12.91 -3.10
CA VAL A 91 -2.70 13.41 -2.42
C VAL A 91 -1.77 12.22 -2.16
N ALA A 92 -0.46 12.44 -2.29
CA ALA A 92 0.53 11.42 -1.97
C ALA A 92 1.53 11.91 -0.93
N VAL A 93 2.17 10.96 -0.25
CA VAL A 93 3.39 11.18 0.53
C VAL A 93 4.55 10.54 -0.23
N THR A 94 5.55 11.33 -0.60
CA THR A 94 6.75 10.86 -1.28
C THR A 94 7.96 10.85 -0.35
N TRP A 95 8.99 10.09 -0.74
CA TRP A 95 10.30 10.12 -0.10
C TRP A 95 11.38 10.63 -1.05
N GLN A 96 11.98 11.77 -0.73
CA GLN A 96 13.13 12.37 -1.41
C GLN A 96 13.98 13.09 -0.36
N ASP A 97 14.95 12.38 0.23
CA ASP A 97 15.76 12.85 1.37
C ASP A 97 14.93 13.40 2.55
N GLY A 98 13.75 12.83 2.73
CA GLY A 98 12.72 13.30 3.65
C GLY A 98 11.33 12.99 3.10
N TYR A 99 10.34 13.01 3.99
CA TYR A 99 8.94 12.92 3.59
C TYR A 99 8.43 14.26 3.06
N HIS A 100 7.68 14.22 1.96
CA HIS A 100 7.05 15.38 1.35
C HIS A 100 5.58 15.08 1.05
N LEU A 101 4.74 16.12 1.11
CA LEU A 101 3.38 16.05 0.58
C LEU A 101 3.44 16.38 -0.90
N TYR A 102 2.87 15.53 -1.73
CA TYR A 102 2.79 15.72 -3.17
C TYR A 102 1.32 15.78 -3.59
N VAL A 103 0.96 16.84 -4.31
CA VAL A 103 -0.36 17.00 -4.91
C VAL A 103 -0.12 17.22 -6.41
N PRO A 104 -0.35 16.21 -7.26
CA PRO A 104 -0.18 16.36 -8.70
C PRO A 104 -1.26 17.31 -9.25
N GLU A 105 -0.99 17.81 -10.46
CA GLU A 105 -2.05 18.30 -11.33
C GLU A 105 -3.06 17.18 -11.56
N GLN A 106 -4.35 17.49 -11.35
CA GLN A 106 -5.41 16.49 -11.30
C GLN A 106 -6.74 17.07 -11.76
N GLU A 107 -7.52 16.27 -12.47
CA GLU A 107 -8.91 16.54 -12.83
C GLU A 107 -9.83 15.83 -11.83
N THR A 108 -10.66 16.61 -11.14
CA THR A 108 -11.45 16.13 -10.00
C THR A 108 -12.94 16.21 -10.30
N GLU A 109 -13.63 15.09 -10.16
CA GLU A 109 -15.09 14.97 -10.19
C GLU A 109 -15.61 14.41 -8.86
N ALA A 110 -16.93 14.23 -8.72
CA ALA A 110 -17.53 13.83 -7.44
C ALA A 110 -17.14 12.42 -6.95
N ALA A 111 -16.82 11.51 -7.88
CA ALA A 111 -16.48 10.11 -7.61
C ALA A 111 -15.40 9.59 -8.56
N LYS A 112 -14.55 10.51 -9.04
CA LYS A 112 -13.39 10.19 -9.85
C LYS A 112 -12.33 11.28 -9.72
N VAL A 113 -11.07 10.88 -9.65
CA VAL A 113 -9.93 11.77 -9.82
C VAL A 113 -8.95 11.19 -10.84
N GLU A 114 -8.53 11.98 -11.81
CA GLU A 114 -7.47 11.62 -12.77
C GLU A 114 -6.23 12.46 -12.51
N TYR A 115 -5.06 11.83 -12.51
CA TYR A 115 -3.79 12.49 -12.19
C TYR A 115 -2.61 11.76 -12.82
N GLN A 116 -1.48 12.47 -12.96
CA GLN A 116 -0.21 11.85 -13.32
C GLN A 116 0.55 11.41 -12.07
N MET A 117 0.86 10.12 -12.00
CA MET A 117 1.57 9.52 -10.88
C MET A 117 2.99 10.09 -10.77
N GLY A 118 3.33 10.55 -9.57
CA GLY A 118 4.69 11.00 -9.25
C GLY A 118 5.64 9.84 -8.93
N ASP A 119 6.93 10.14 -8.82
CA ASP A 119 7.94 9.18 -8.41
C ASP A 119 8.08 9.08 -6.88
N SER A 120 8.60 7.94 -6.42
CA SER A 120 8.98 7.71 -5.02
C SER A 120 7.84 7.87 -4.01
N ILE A 121 6.62 7.51 -4.40
CA ILE A 121 5.43 7.55 -3.54
C ILE A 121 5.48 6.41 -2.53
N VAL A 122 5.37 6.75 -1.25
CA VAL A 122 5.33 5.81 -0.12
C VAL A 122 3.88 5.52 0.29
N LEU A 123 3.00 6.52 0.20
CA LEU A 123 1.58 6.43 0.55
C LEU A 123 0.75 7.22 -0.45
N ASP A 124 -0.21 6.55 -1.08
CA ASP A 124 -1.33 7.12 -1.83
C ASP A 124 -2.50 7.39 -0.90
N LEU A 125 -3.13 8.55 -1.05
CA LEU A 125 -4.41 8.87 -0.43
C LEU A 125 -5.35 9.51 -1.44
N HIS A 126 -6.59 9.06 -1.48
CA HIS A 126 -7.67 9.82 -2.11
C HIS A 126 -8.89 9.95 -1.20
N SER A 127 -9.68 10.99 -1.43
CA SER A 127 -10.91 11.23 -0.68
C SER A 127 -12.11 10.57 -1.34
N HIS A 128 -13.17 10.29 -0.60
CA HIS A 128 -14.47 9.82 -1.11
C HIS A 128 -15.60 10.82 -0.79
N GLY A 129 -15.24 12.06 -0.45
CA GLY A 129 -16.19 13.09 -0.04
C GLY A 129 -17.03 12.63 1.17
N LYS A 130 -18.35 12.59 0.98
CA LYS A 130 -19.32 12.19 2.01
C LYS A 130 -19.53 10.68 2.13
N MET A 131 -18.99 9.89 1.19
CA MET A 131 -19.15 8.44 1.20
C MET A 131 -18.23 7.80 2.24
N GLU A 132 -18.46 6.53 2.55
CA GLU A 132 -17.52 5.73 3.37
C GLU A 132 -16.14 5.61 2.69
N ALA A 133 -15.12 5.30 3.47
CA ALA A 133 -13.84 4.86 2.94
C ALA A 133 -13.94 3.39 2.51
N TRP A 134 -13.83 3.16 1.21
CA TRP A 134 -13.77 1.83 0.61
C TRP A 134 -12.99 1.86 -0.69
N PHE A 135 -12.35 0.75 -1.05
CA PHE A 135 -11.65 0.62 -2.32
C PHE A 135 -12.58 0.04 -3.38
N SER A 136 -12.80 0.79 -4.45
CA SER A 136 -13.60 0.38 -5.60
C SER A 136 -12.88 -0.59 -6.52
N THR A 137 -13.63 -1.18 -7.46
CA THR A 137 -13.04 -2.03 -8.50
C THR A 137 -11.98 -1.26 -9.29
N LYS A 138 -12.23 0.03 -9.58
CA LYS A 138 -11.28 0.88 -10.31
C LYS A 138 -10.03 1.14 -9.48
N ASP A 139 -10.18 1.43 -8.18
CA ASP A 139 -9.04 1.60 -7.27
C ASP A 139 -8.17 0.33 -7.27
N ASN A 140 -8.79 -0.84 -7.11
CA ASN A 140 -8.06 -2.11 -7.14
C ASN A 140 -7.27 -2.35 -8.44
N GLU A 141 -7.78 -1.87 -9.57
CA GLU A 141 -7.09 -1.98 -10.88
C GLU A 141 -5.89 -1.02 -10.98
N ASP A 142 -5.97 0.15 -10.34
CA ASP A 142 -4.92 1.18 -10.37
C ASP A 142 -3.85 0.94 -9.26
N GLU A 143 -4.18 0.17 -8.22
CA GLU A 143 -3.35 -0.19 -7.06
C GLU A 143 -2.27 -1.26 -7.33
N THR A 144 -1.45 -1.03 -8.35
CA THR A 144 -0.47 -2.03 -8.83
C THR A 144 0.95 -1.84 -8.30
N GLY A 145 1.21 -0.75 -7.58
CA GLY A 145 2.54 -0.35 -7.11
C GLY A 145 2.89 -0.85 -5.70
N MET A 146 4.18 -0.98 -5.42
CA MET A 146 4.67 -1.33 -4.09
C MET A 146 4.73 -0.09 -3.17
N LYS A 147 3.57 0.33 -2.68
CA LYS A 147 3.35 1.46 -1.77
C LYS A 147 2.14 1.19 -0.87
N LEU A 148 1.91 2.05 0.11
CA LEU A 148 0.67 2.04 0.89
C LEU A 148 -0.43 2.76 0.10
N TYR A 149 -1.66 2.31 0.30
CA TYR A 149 -2.85 2.92 -0.27
C TYR A 149 -3.85 3.26 0.81
N GLY A 150 -4.54 4.37 0.67
CA GLY A 150 -5.61 4.74 1.58
C GLY A 150 -6.72 5.55 0.96
N VAL A 151 -7.93 5.32 1.45
CA VAL A 151 -9.13 6.08 1.09
C VAL A 151 -9.64 6.80 2.34
N VAL A 152 -9.95 8.09 2.22
CA VAL A 152 -10.54 8.89 3.29
C VAL A 152 -11.97 9.28 2.95
N GLY A 153 -12.94 8.81 3.72
CA GLY A 153 -14.37 9.09 3.54
C GLY A 153 -14.96 9.91 4.69
N LYS A 154 -16.27 10.16 4.63
CA LYS A 154 -17.08 10.87 5.64
C LYS A 154 -16.57 12.27 5.99
N LEU A 155 -16.20 13.04 4.97
CA LEU A 155 -15.63 14.38 5.13
C LEU A 155 -16.66 15.45 5.58
N ASP A 156 -17.95 15.13 5.60
CA ASP A 156 -19.02 15.96 6.18
C ASP A 156 -19.32 15.64 7.65
N GLY A 157 -18.58 14.72 8.26
CA GLY A 157 -18.72 14.31 9.66
C GLY A 157 -17.36 13.97 10.28
N THR A 158 -17.28 12.82 10.96
CA THR A 158 -16.00 12.27 11.45
C THR A 158 -15.34 11.47 10.32
N PRO A 159 -14.19 11.93 9.78
CA PRO A 159 -13.53 11.22 8.69
C PRO A 159 -13.15 9.80 9.08
N VAL A 160 -13.31 8.88 8.14
CA VAL A 160 -12.89 7.49 8.27
C VAL A 160 -11.80 7.19 7.25
N VAL A 161 -10.86 6.31 7.61
CA VAL A 161 -9.77 5.92 6.72
C VAL A 161 -9.75 4.40 6.56
N GLN A 162 -9.59 3.93 5.33
CA GLN A 162 -9.23 2.55 5.04
C GLN A 162 -7.82 2.54 4.47
N LEU A 163 -6.96 1.64 4.97
CA LEU A 163 -5.57 1.47 4.53
C LEU A 163 -5.33 0.06 3.99
N ARG A 164 -4.42 -0.05 3.02
CA ARG A 164 -3.90 -1.29 2.45
C ARG A 164 -2.39 -1.20 2.25
#